data_AF-A0A7L3HR48-F1
#
_entry.id   AF-A0A7L3HR48-F1
#
_cell.length_a   1.000
_cell.length_b   1.000
_cell.length_c   1.000
_cell.angle_alpha   90.00
_cell.angle_beta   90.00
_cell.angle_gamma   90.00
#
_symmetry.space_group_name_H-M   'P 1'
#
loop_
_entity.id
_entity.type
_entity.pdbx_description
1 polymer ?
#
loop_
_entity_poly.entity_id
_entity_poly.type
_entity_poly.pdbx_seq_one_letter_code
_entity_poly.pdbx_strand_id
1 'polypeptide(L)'
;DWPFDDGAPPPSKIVEDWLNLLKTKFCEDPGCCVAVHCVAGLGRAPVLVALALIESGMKYEDAIQFIRQKRRGAINSKQLTYLEKYRPKQRLRFKDPHNHKNKCCIM
;
A
#
# COMPACT_ATOMS: atom_id res chain seq x y z
N ASP A 1 -8.98 12.01 -7.24
CA ASP A 1 -7.64 12.47 -6.85
C ASP A 1 -7.51 12.64 -5.35
N TRP A 2 -6.40 12.16 -4.77
CA TRP A 2 -6.07 12.28 -3.34
C TRP A 2 -4.73 13.01 -3.16
N PRO A 3 -4.71 14.35 -3.28
CA PRO A 3 -3.49 15.12 -3.11
C PRO A 3 -3.06 15.17 -1.64
N PHE A 4 -1.76 15.04 -1.40
CA PHE A 4 -1.10 15.34 -0.13
C PHE A 4 0.31 15.87 -0.38
N ASP A 5 0.91 16.49 0.63
CA ASP A 5 2.22 17.15 0.52
C ASP A 5 3.36 16.18 0.18
N ASP A 6 4.33 16.65 -0.61
CA ASP A 6 5.43 15.80 -1.03
C ASP A 6 6.39 15.49 0.13
N GLY A 7 6.80 14.23 0.22
CA GLY A 7 7.63 13.72 1.32
C GLY A 7 6.96 13.73 2.71
N ALA A 8 5.70 14.15 2.81
CA ALA A 8 4.89 14.02 4.02
C ALA A 8 4.23 12.62 4.07
N PRO A 9 3.92 12.10 5.27
CA PRO A 9 3.10 10.91 5.40
C PRO A 9 1.68 11.18 4.89
N PRO A 10 1.03 10.21 4.22
CA PRO A 10 -0.33 10.39 3.75
C PRO A 10 -1.30 10.55 4.94
N PRO A 11 -2.24 11.51 4.87
CA PRO A 11 -3.34 11.65 5.82
C PRO A 11 -4.10 10.33 6.00
N SER A 12 -4.59 10.05 7.20
CA SER A 12 -5.30 8.81 7.50
C SER A 12 -6.47 8.57 6.54
N LYS A 13 -7.27 9.60 6.23
CA LYS A 13 -8.39 9.49 5.28
C LYS A 13 -7.95 8.97 3.90
N ILE A 14 -6.83 9.46 3.37
CA ILE A 14 -6.30 9.02 2.06
C ILE A 14 -5.85 7.57 2.13
N VAL A 15 -5.23 7.14 3.24
CA VAL A 15 -4.86 5.74 3.44
C VAL A 15 -6.10 4.86 3.48
N GLU A 16 -7.17 5.28 4.16
CA GLU A 16 -8.40 4.51 4.24
C GLU A 16 -9.11 4.41 2.89
N ASP A 17 -9.26 5.53 2.18
CA ASP A 17 -9.88 5.57 0.86
C ASP A 17 -9.09 4.72 -0.15
N TRP A 18 -7.75 4.75 -0.09
CA TRP A 18 -6.87 3.91 -0.89
C TRP A 18 -7.08 2.42 -0.64
N LEU A 19 -7.06 1.99 0.63
CA LEU A 19 -7.24 0.57 0.97
C LEU A 19 -8.64 0.07 0.61
N ASN A 20 -9.66 0.92 0.77
CA ASN A 20 -11.02 0.61 0.35
C ASN A 20 -11.12 0.45 -1.16
N LEU A 21 -10.51 1.36 -1.94
CA LEU A 21 -10.45 1.24 -3.40
C LEU A 21 -9.80 -0.07 -3.83
N LEU A 22 -8.64 -0.42 -3.27
CA LEU A 22 -7.95 -1.66 -3.61
C LEU A 22 -8.81 -2.88 -3.31
N LYS A 23 -9.39 -2.93 -2.10
CA LYS A 23 -10.29 -4.01 -1.70
C LYS A 23 -11.44 -4.16 -2.67
N THR A 24 -12.13 -3.07 -3.00
CA THR A 24 -13.26 -3.10 -3.93
C THR A 24 -12.82 -3.56 -5.31
N LYS A 25 -11.76 -2.97 -5.88
CA LYS A 25 -11.35 -3.23 -7.26
C LYS A 25 -10.83 -4.65 -7.47
N PHE A 26 -9.99 -5.16 -6.57
CA PHE A 26 -9.50 -6.53 -6.72
C PHE A 26 -10.54 -7.60 -6.35
N CYS A 27 -11.55 -7.26 -5.54
CA CYS A 27 -12.69 -8.16 -5.32
C CYS A 27 -13.66 -8.17 -6.52
N GLU A 28 -13.90 -7.02 -7.15
CA GLU A 28 -14.75 -6.90 -8.35
C GLU A 28 -14.11 -7.54 -9.58
N ASP A 29 -12.81 -7.30 -9.79
CA ASP A 29 -12.07 -7.76 -10.95
C ASP A 29 -10.72 -8.38 -10.53
N PRO A 30 -10.73 -9.69 -10.20
CA PRO A 30 -9.51 -10.41 -9.84
C PRO A 30 -8.48 -10.38 -10.97
N GLY A 31 -7.28 -9.86 -10.68
CA GLY A 31 -6.20 -9.73 -11.66
C GLY A 31 -6.14 -8.38 -12.38
N CYS A 32 -7.03 -7.43 -12.07
CA CYS A 32 -6.90 -6.06 -12.54
C CYS A 32 -5.59 -5.39 -12.06
N CYS A 33 -5.23 -4.26 -12.66
CA CYS A 33 -4.05 -3.49 -12.28
C CYS A 33 -4.45 -2.08 -11.86
N VAL A 34 -3.98 -1.64 -10.69
CA VAL A 34 -4.21 -0.29 -10.18
C VAL A 34 -2.96 0.55 -10.37
N ALA A 35 -3.07 1.60 -11.18
CA ALA A 35 -2.00 2.57 -11.40
C ALA A 35 -2.05 3.70 -10.36
N VAL A 36 -0.89 4.08 -9.82
CA VAL A 36 -0.74 5.23 -8.93
C VAL A 36 0.36 6.12 -9.48
N HIS A 37 0.06 7.40 -9.67
CA HIS A 37 1.03 8.38 -10.13
C HIS A 37 1.11 9.58 -9.19
N CYS A 38 2.25 10.26 -9.22
CA CYS A 38 2.45 11.56 -8.60
C CYS A 38 2.83 12.54 -9.72
N VAL A 39 2.70 13.84 -9.48
CA VAL A 39 3.07 14.88 -10.46
C VAL A 39 4.53 14.76 -10.91
N ALA A 40 5.46 14.65 -9.96
CA ALA A 40 6.90 14.52 -10.23
C ALA A 40 7.41 13.08 -10.05
N GLY A 41 6.53 12.14 -9.70
CA GLY A 41 6.87 10.73 -9.54
C GLY A 41 7.84 10.39 -8.40
N LEU A 42 8.25 11.33 -7.52
CA LEU A 42 9.41 11.13 -6.63
C LEU A 42 9.13 10.58 -5.22
N GLY A 43 7.89 10.48 -4.75
CA GLY A 43 7.68 10.00 -3.36
C GLY A 43 6.29 9.53 -2.96
N ARG A 44 5.21 10.12 -3.48
CA ARG A 44 3.85 9.84 -2.97
C ARG A 44 3.31 8.47 -3.38
N ALA A 45 3.44 8.14 -4.67
CA ALA A 45 2.93 6.88 -5.20
C ALA A 45 3.59 5.64 -4.56
N PRO A 46 4.93 5.57 -4.39
CA PRO A 46 5.58 4.44 -3.73
C PRO A 46 5.12 4.18 -2.29
N VAL A 47 4.77 5.23 -1.54
CA VAL A 47 4.27 5.07 -0.15
C VAL A 47 2.91 4.39 -0.11
N LEU A 48 1.99 4.75 -1.01
CA LEU A 48 0.68 4.09 -1.09
C LEU A 48 0.81 2.61 -1.48
N VAL A 49 1.73 2.30 -2.40
CA VAL A 49 2.05 0.92 -2.77
C VAL A 49 2.65 0.15 -1.58
N ALA A 50 3.56 0.76 -0.82
CA ALA A 50 4.14 0.14 0.36
C ALA A 50 3.06 -0.18 1.42
N LEU A 51 2.13 0.75 1.66
CA LEU A 51 1.01 0.54 2.57
C LEU A 51 0.11 -0.62 2.14
N ALA A 52 -0.15 -0.76 0.83
CA ALA A 52 -0.92 -1.88 0.31
C ALA A 52 -0.23 -3.24 0.54
N LEU A 53 1.09 -3.31 0.33
CA LEU A 53 1.88 -4.51 0.61
C LEU A 53 1.89 -4.85 2.10
N ILE A 54 2.04 -3.85 2.96
CA ILE A 54 2.05 -4.03 4.42
C ILE A 54 0.67 -4.47 4.93
N GLU A 55 -0.42 -3.91 4.41
CA GLU A 55 -1.79 -4.31 4.74
C GLU A 55 -2.16 -5.69 4.19
N SER A 56 -1.50 -6.12 3.11
CA SER A 56 -1.51 -7.51 2.61
C SER A 56 -0.66 -8.45 3.48
N GLY A 57 0.07 -7.88 4.44
CA GLY A 57 0.85 -8.50 5.51
C GLY A 57 2.27 -8.90 5.12
N MET A 58 2.87 -8.17 4.19
CA MET A 58 4.31 -8.06 4.03
C MET A 58 4.89 -7.21 5.17
N LYS A 59 6.12 -7.50 5.63
CA LYS A 59 6.80 -6.59 6.58
C LYS A 59 7.18 -5.29 5.88
N TYR A 60 7.30 -4.20 6.64
CA TYR A 60 7.60 -2.90 6.03
C TYR A 60 9.00 -2.90 5.39
N GLU A 61 9.98 -3.58 5.98
CA GLU A 61 11.33 -3.73 5.42
C GLU A 61 11.29 -4.43 4.06
N ASP A 62 10.56 -5.55 3.97
CA ASP A 62 10.40 -6.33 2.76
C ASP A 62 9.66 -5.53 1.68
N ALA A 63 8.62 -4.78 2.05
CA ALA A 63 7.88 -3.93 1.14
C ALA A 63 8.77 -2.81 0.56
N ILE A 64 9.60 -2.18 1.39
CA ILE A 64 10.56 -1.16 0.95
C ILE A 64 11.59 -1.76 0.00
N GLN A 65 12.17 -2.92 0.36
CA GLN A 65 13.15 -3.60 -0.49
C GLN A 65 12.54 -3.98 -1.84
N PHE A 66 11.34 -4.56 -1.84
CA PHE A 66 10.63 -4.95 -3.05
C PHE A 66 10.40 -3.76 -3.99
N ILE A 67 9.96 -2.62 -3.45
CA ILE A 67 9.79 -1.39 -4.24
C ILE A 67 11.14 -0.88 -4.75
N ARG A 68 12.19 -0.87 -3.91
CA ARG A 68 13.52 -0.39 -4.29
C ARG A 68 14.21 -1.25 -5.34
N GLN A 69 13.91 -2.55 -5.39
CA GLN A 69 14.38 -3.45 -6.45
C GLN A 69 13.83 -3.05 -7.81
N LYS A 70 12.57 -2.60 -7.87
CA LYS A 70 11.93 -2.12 -9.11
C LYS A 70 12.30 -0.67 -9.44
N ARG A 71 12.47 0.17 -8.41
CA ARG A 71 12.84 1.57 -8.57
C ARG A 71 13.73 2.06 -7.43
N ARG A 72 15.02 2.21 -7.72
CA ARG A 72 16.00 2.78 -6.79
C ARG A 72 15.60 4.20 -6.37
N GLY A 73 15.76 4.50 -5.08
CA GLY A 73 15.49 5.83 -4.53
C GLY A 73 14.02 6.22 -4.38
N ALA A 74 13.06 5.30 -4.57
CA ALA A 74 11.63 5.61 -4.57
C ALA A 74 11.04 6.09 -3.22
N ILE A 75 11.72 5.85 -2.10
CA ILE A 75 11.23 6.15 -0.75
C ILE A 75 12.30 6.91 0.04
N ASN A 76 11.94 8.11 0.51
CA ASN A 76 12.82 9.00 1.27
C ASN A 76 12.85 8.68 2.78
N SER A 77 13.78 9.28 3.53
CA SER A 77 13.96 9.00 4.96
C SER A 77 12.73 9.28 5.84
N LYS A 78 11.98 10.38 5.58
CA LYS A 78 10.77 10.71 6.36
C LYS A 78 9.68 9.66 6.15
N GLN A 79 9.54 9.17 4.92
CA GLN A 79 8.59 8.13 4.56
C GLN A 79 8.98 6.77 5.14
N LEU A 80 10.28 6.45 5.22
CA LEU A 80 10.76 5.24 5.90
C LEU A 80 10.34 5.25 7.36
N THR A 81 10.60 6.35 8.09
CA THR A 81 10.19 6.48 9.50
C THR A 81 8.67 6.38 9.68
N TYR A 82 7.90 6.86 8.70
CA TYR A 82 6.44 6.67 8.72
C TYR A 82 6.05 5.19 8.54
N LEU A 83 6.62 4.50 7.56
CA LEU A 83 6.34 3.09 7.29
C LEU A 83 6.78 2.18 8.44
N GLU A 84 7.89 2.49 9.09
CA GLU A 84 8.39 1.80 10.29
C GLU A 84 7.40 1.90 11.46
N LYS A 85 6.79 3.07 11.66
CA LYS A 85 5.81 3.30 12.73
C LYS A 85 4.40 2.84 12.37
N TYR A 86 4.15 2.51 11.11
CA TYR A 86 2.83 2.13 10.63
C TYR A 86 2.41 0.77 11.20
N ARG A 87 1.22 0.72 11.80
CA ARG A 87 0.63 -0.52 12.32
C ARG A 87 -0.49 -0.98 11.38
N PRO A 88 -0.31 -2.11 10.67
CA PRO A 88 -1.33 -2.60 9.76
C PRO A 88 -2.60 -3.03 10.51
N LYS A 89 -3.75 -2.73 9.90
CA LYS A 89 -5.08 -3.15 10.36
C LYS A 89 -5.55 -4.42 9.66
N GLN A 90 -4.74 -4.99 8.76
CA GLN A 90 -5.03 -6.18 7.95
C GLN A 90 -6.30 -6.04 7.09
N ARG A 91 -6.60 -4.83 6.62
CA ARG A 91 -7.84 -4.51 5.90
C ARG A 91 -7.99 -5.20 4.54
N LEU A 92 -6.87 -5.67 3.99
CA LEU A 92 -6.81 -6.38 2.71
C LEU A 92 -6.81 -7.90 2.86
N ARG A 93 -6.89 -8.41 4.10
CA ARG A 93 -7.00 -9.84 4.40
C ARG A 93 -8.42 -10.17 4.85
N PHE A 94 -8.92 -11.29 4.36
CA PHE A 94 -10.21 -11.86 4.75
C PHE A 94 -10.00 -13.27 5.29
N LYS A 95 -10.76 -13.60 6.33
CA LYS A 95 -10.89 -14.99 6.77
C LYS A 95 -11.86 -15.68 5.84
N ASP A 96 -11.41 -16.71 5.15
CA ASP A 96 -12.29 -17.57 4.38
C ASP A 96 -13.07 -18.46 5.38
N PRO A 97 -14.41 -18.38 5.44
CA PRO A 97 -15.19 -19.21 6.36
C PRO A 97 -15.13 -20.71 6.03
N HIS A 98 -14.73 -21.09 4.81
CA HIS A 98 -14.64 -22.48 4.37
C HIS A 98 -13.21 -23.03 4.42
N ASN A 99 -12.20 -22.19 4.62
CA ASN A 99 -10.81 -22.59 4.60
C ASN A 99 -10.05 -21.83 5.71
N HIS A 100 -9.38 -22.53 6.63
CA HIS A 100 -8.62 -21.91 7.73
C HIS A 100 -7.38 -21.07 7.28
N LYS A 101 -7.30 -20.70 6.00
CA LYS A 101 -6.25 -19.88 5.42
C LYS A 101 -6.75 -18.44 5.24
N ASN A 102 -5.94 -17.47 5.66
CA ASN A 102 -6.21 -16.06 5.39
C ASN A 102 -6.02 -15.79 3.89
N LYS A 103 -7.07 -15.28 3.22
CA LYS A 103 -7.04 -14.89 1.80
C LYS A 103 -6.76 -13.39 1.70
N CYS A 104 -5.94 -12.96 0.74
CA CYS A 104 -5.67 -11.54 0.49
C CYS A 104 -6.46 -11.10 -0.75
N CYS A 105 -7.09 -9.93 -0.73
CA CYS A 105 -7.78 -9.44 -1.94
C CYS A 105 -6.81 -9.05 -3.06
N ILE A 106 -5.53 -8.85 -2.78
CA ILE A 106 -4.54 -8.42 -3.78
C ILE A 106 -3.85 -9.63 -4.45
N MET A 107 -4.05 -10.86 -3.94
CA MET A 107 -3.39 -12.09 -4.42
C MET A 107 -4.36 -13.24 -4.68
#